data_AF-S8EAM7-F1
#
_entry.id   AF-S8EAM7-F1
#
_cell.length_a   1.000
_cell.length_b   1.000
_cell.length_c   1.000
_cell.angle_alpha   90.00
_cell.angle_beta   90.00
_cell.angle_gamma   90.00
#
_symmetry.space_group_name_H-M   'P 1'
#
loop_
_entity.id
_entity.type
_entity.pdbx_description
1 polymer ?
#
loop_
_entity_poly.entity_id
_entity_poly.type
_entity_poly.pdbx_seq_one_letter_code
_entity_poly.pdbx_strand_id
1 'polypeptide(L)'
;VMDKARRLWEKTCPDPVKTFPWNKTVDHFTQLIIDIALTVFKYLSIPLFVVTCISEMSYCAHERKLFLVPFPFLFGIAFAGVLQDAASESSPYLKSAEVPWHSIGIAVFFALVKLAGPYYPYWGRVFIPHIANGALWRVVWS
;
A
#
# COMPACT_ATOMS: atom_id res chain seq x y z
N VAL A 1 31.01 25.24 11.30
CA VAL A 1 31.27 23.78 11.24
C VAL A 1 31.28 23.29 9.79
N MET A 2 30.24 23.62 9.00
CA MET A 2 30.12 23.25 7.58
C MET A 2 31.30 23.71 6.71
N ASP A 3 31.85 24.91 6.93
CA ASP A 3 32.99 25.42 6.14
C ASP A 3 34.32 24.71 6.44
N LYS A 4 34.53 24.27 7.69
CA LYS A 4 35.71 23.46 8.06
C LYS A 4 35.61 22.07 7.43
N ALA A 5 34.42 21.47 7.43
CA ALA A 5 34.16 20.18 6.80
C ALA A 5 34.38 20.24 5.27
N ARG A 6 33.90 21.31 4.61
CA ARG A 6 34.12 21.51 3.17
C ARG A 6 35.61 21.63 2.80
N ARG A 7 36.39 22.40 3.57
CA ARG A 7 37.84 22.55 3.33
C ARG A 7 38.62 21.25 3.54
N LEU A 8 38.21 20.41 4.49
CA LEU A 8 38.81 19.08 4.70
C LEU A 8 38.43 18.13 3.56
N TRP A 9 37.17 18.15 3.12
CA TRP A 9 36.70 17.37 1.99
C TRP A 9 37.46 17.69 0.70
N GLU A 10 37.66 18.97 0.40
CA GLU A 10 38.41 19.42 -0.77
C GLU A 10 39.90 19.02 -0.71
N LYS A 11 40.52 19.02 0.46
CA LYS A 11 41.94 18.70 0.63
C LYS A 11 42.24 17.20 0.71
N THR A 12 41.34 16.41 1.27
CA THR A 12 41.65 15.03 1.68
C THR A 12 40.99 13.97 0.81
N CYS A 13 39.87 14.27 0.13
CA CYS A 13 39.20 13.29 -0.72
C CYS A 13 39.88 13.13 -2.09
N PRO A 14 40.08 11.90 -2.58
CA PRO A 14 40.55 11.62 -3.94
C PRO A 14 39.58 12.16 -5.01
N ASP A 15 40.11 12.58 -6.15
CA ASP A 15 39.30 13.15 -7.25
C ASP A 15 38.14 12.26 -7.74
N PRO A 16 38.28 10.90 -7.84
CA PRO A 16 37.17 10.02 -8.21
C PRO A 16 35.97 10.09 -7.24
N VAL A 17 36.22 10.39 -5.97
CA VAL A 17 35.17 10.51 -4.94
C VAL A 17 34.45 11.85 -5.03
N LYS A 18 35.14 12.90 -5.50
CA LYS A 18 34.56 14.23 -5.67
C LYS A 18 33.71 14.35 -6.93
N THR A 19 34.11 13.68 -8.01
CA THR A 19 33.38 13.67 -9.29
C THR A 19 32.23 12.65 -9.32
N PHE A 20 32.16 11.78 -8.31
CA PHE A 20 31.08 10.81 -8.19
C PHE A 20 29.72 11.51 -8.05
N PRO A 21 28.67 11.06 -8.78
CA PRO A 21 27.36 11.70 -8.79
C PRO A 21 26.53 11.35 -7.54
N TRP A 22 27.00 11.79 -6.36
CA TRP A 22 26.42 11.47 -5.05
C TRP A 22 24.91 11.68 -4.96
N ASN A 23 24.39 12.80 -5.46
CA ASN A 23 22.96 13.08 -5.40
C ASN A 23 22.15 12.02 -6.17
N LYS A 24 22.58 11.68 -7.40
CA LYS A 24 21.91 10.67 -8.23
C LYS A 24 22.00 9.28 -7.59
N THR A 25 23.13 8.94 -7.00
CA THR A 25 23.30 7.65 -6.32
C THR A 25 22.44 7.56 -5.06
N VAL A 26 22.35 8.63 -4.28
CA VAL A 26 21.48 8.68 -3.11
C VAL A 26 20.02 8.54 -3.53
N ASP A 27 19.57 9.26 -4.56
CA ASP A 27 18.19 9.15 -5.08
C ASP A 27 17.87 7.70 -5.47
N HIS A 28 18.72 7.06 -6.29
CA HIS A 28 18.53 5.66 -6.68
C HIS A 28 18.60 4.68 -5.50
N PHE A 29 19.48 4.92 -4.54
CA PHE A 29 19.59 4.07 -3.36
C PHE A 29 18.35 4.19 -2.45
N THR A 30 17.83 5.41 -2.29
CA THR A 30 16.60 5.65 -1.55
C THR A 30 15.40 5.00 -2.25
N GLN A 31 15.27 5.14 -3.57
CA GLN A 31 14.25 4.43 -4.36
C GLN A 31 14.32 2.91 -4.14
N LEU A 32 15.51 2.32 -4.27
CA LEU A 32 15.72 0.89 -4.07
C LEU A 32 15.29 0.43 -2.67
N ILE A 33 15.63 1.17 -1.62
CA ILE A 33 15.22 0.83 -0.25
C ILE A 33 13.69 0.88 -0.11
N ILE A 34 13.06 1.93 -0.64
CA ILE A 34 11.60 2.08 -0.58
C ILE A 34 10.92 0.94 -1.34
N ASP A 35 11.39 0.60 -2.53
CA ASP A 35 10.83 -0.48 -3.34
C ASP A 35 10.93 -1.83 -2.65
N ILE A 36 12.10 -2.14 -2.05
CA ILE A 36 12.29 -3.36 -1.28
C ILE A 36 11.35 -3.38 -0.07
N ALA A 37 11.26 -2.27 0.68
CA ALA A 37 10.40 -2.18 1.85
C ALA A 37 8.92 -2.38 1.50
N LEU A 38 8.44 -1.75 0.43
CA LEU A 38 7.07 -1.90 -0.06
C LEU A 38 6.80 -3.32 -0.54
N THR A 39 7.76 -3.93 -1.23
CA THR A 39 7.65 -5.31 -1.70
C THR A 39 7.55 -6.29 -0.52
N VAL A 40 8.43 -6.16 0.47
CA VAL A 40 8.40 -6.99 1.68
C VAL A 40 7.08 -6.78 2.44
N PHE A 41 6.64 -5.53 2.60
CA PHE A 41 5.38 -5.22 3.28
C PHE A 41 4.17 -5.84 2.54
N LYS A 42 4.15 -5.76 1.20
CA LYS A 42 3.11 -6.38 0.36
C LYS A 42 3.06 -7.88 0.60
N TYR A 43 4.20 -8.58 0.51
CA TYR A 43 4.23 -10.02 0.69
C TYR A 43 3.94 -10.48 2.13
N LEU A 44 4.34 -9.70 3.14
CA LEU A 44 4.02 -10.00 4.53
C LEU A 44 2.53 -9.78 4.85
N SER A 45 1.89 -8.84 4.16
CA SER A 45 0.47 -8.53 4.33
C SER A 45 -0.45 -9.60 3.73
N ILE A 46 0.00 -10.32 2.69
CA ILE A 46 -0.82 -11.35 2.01
C ILE A 46 -1.26 -12.47 2.97
N PRO A 47 -0.37 -13.16 3.72
CA PRO A 47 -0.77 -14.18 4.67
C PRO A 47 -1.75 -13.67 5.73
N LEU A 48 -1.49 -12.48 6.29
CA LEU A 48 -2.36 -11.84 7.27
C LEU A 48 -3.76 -11.59 6.70
N PHE A 49 -3.81 -11.09 5.47
CA PHE A 49 -5.05 -10.85 4.76
C PHE A 49 -5.82 -12.14 4.47
N VAL A 50 -5.13 -13.21 4.07
CA VAL A 50 -5.73 -14.53 3.85
C VAL A 50 -6.35 -15.08 5.15
N VAL A 51 -5.61 -15.04 6.26
CA VAL A 51 -6.10 -15.54 7.56
C VAL A 51 -7.35 -14.77 8.00
N THR A 52 -7.35 -13.44 7.87
CA THR A 52 -8.51 -12.62 8.24
C THR A 52 -9.70 -12.85 7.30
N CYS A 53 -9.48 -13.00 6.00
CA CYS A 53 -10.55 -13.36 5.05
C CYS A 53 -11.20 -14.72 5.39
N ILE A 54 -10.39 -15.74 5.69
CA ILE A 54 -10.89 -17.07 6.06
C ILE A 54 -11.72 -17.00 7.35
N SER A 55 -11.25 -16.22 8.34
CA SER A 55 -11.98 -16.02 9.59
C SER A 55 -13.36 -15.38 9.37
N GLU A 56 -13.44 -14.35 8.54
CA GLU A 56 -14.69 -13.66 8.20
C GLU A 56 -15.64 -14.55 7.37
N MET A 57 -15.10 -15.32 6.41
CA MET A 57 -15.88 -16.27 5.64
C MET A 57 -16.42 -17.41 6.52
N SER A 58 -15.63 -17.87 7.50
CA SER A 58 -16.06 -18.87 8.48
C SER A 58 -17.22 -18.35 9.33
N TYR A 59 -17.14 -17.09 9.78
CA TYR A 59 -18.25 -16.42 10.48
C TYR A 59 -19.51 -16.34 9.61
N CYS A 60 -19.38 -15.91 8.35
CA CYS A 60 -20.53 -15.84 7.43
C CYS A 60 -21.10 -17.23 7.08
N ALA A 61 -20.26 -18.27 7.03
CA ALA A 61 -20.70 -19.65 6.84
C ALA A 61 -21.52 -20.13 8.04
N HIS A 62 -21.06 -19.86 9.26
CA HIS A 62 -21.79 -20.17 10.50
C HIS A 62 -23.16 -19.47 10.54
N GLU A 63 -23.23 -18.20 10.15
CA GLU A 63 -24.47 -17.41 10.08
C GLU A 63 -25.37 -17.77 8.88
N ARG A 64 -25.01 -18.76 8.05
CA ARG A 64 -25.70 -19.13 6.79
C ARG A 64 -25.82 -17.99 5.77
N LYS A 65 -24.88 -17.05 5.79
CA LYS A 65 -24.84 -15.86 4.92
C LYS A 65 -23.72 -15.87 3.90
N LEU A 66 -23.02 -16.99 3.74
CA LEU A 66 -21.91 -17.13 2.80
C LEU A 66 -22.30 -16.75 1.36
N PHE A 67 -23.55 -17.01 0.95
CA PHE A 67 -24.07 -16.62 -0.36
C PHE A 67 -24.07 -15.10 -0.60
N LEU A 68 -24.13 -14.29 0.45
CA LEU A 68 -24.10 -12.82 0.34
C LEU A 68 -22.69 -12.26 0.14
N VAL A 69 -21.63 -13.02 0.43
CA VAL A 69 -20.22 -12.56 0.42
C VAL A 69 -19.71 -12.09 -0.95
N PRO A 70 -20.06 -12.73 -2.09
CA PRO A 70 -19.55 -12.30 -3.39
C PRO A 70 -19.97 -10.87 -3.77
N PHE A 71 -21.17 -10.43 -3.39
CA PHE A 71 -21.69 -9.10 -3.72
C PHE A 71 -20.86 -7.94 -3.13
N PRO A 72 -20.65 -7.83 -1.79
CA PRO A 72 -19.78 -6.82 -1.21
C PRO A 72 -18.34 -6.95 -1.68
N PHE A 73 -17.85 -8.16 -1.93
CA PHE A 73 -16.50 -8.37 -2.45
C PHE A 73 -16.31 -7.76 -3.85
N LEU A 74 -17.21 -8.07 -4.79
CA LEU A 74 -17.18 -7.48 -6.14
C LEU A 74 -17.38 -5.97 -6.10
N PHE A 75 -18.26 -5.47 -5.22
CA PHE A 75 -18.42 -4.04 -5.00
C PHE A 75 -17.12 -3.39 -4.52
N GLY A 76 -16.41 -4.01 -3.57
CA GLY A 76 -15.11 -3.56 -3.10
C GLY A 76 -14.07 -3.46 -4.21
N ILE A 77 -14.00 -4.47 -5.08
CA ILE A 77 -13.10 -4.46 -6.26
C ILE A 77 -13.41 -3.27 -7.17
N ALA A 78 -14.68 -3.11 -7.53
CA ALA A 78 -15.11 -2.03 -8.43
C ALA A 78 -14.86 -0.66 -7.81
N PHE A 79 -15.20 -0.49 -6.53
CA PHE A 79 -15.05 0.77 -5.82
C PHE A 79 -13.57 1.18 -5.68
N ALA A 80 -12.68 0.25 -5.34
CA ALA A 80 -11.24 0.52 -5.32
C ALA A 80 -10.67 0.81 -6.70
N GLY A 81 -11.19 0.18 -7.76
CA GLY A 81 -10.83 0.50 -9.13
C GLY A 81 -11.15 1.96 -9.49
N VAL A 82 -12.38 2.39 -9.23
CA VAL A 82 -12.80 3.78 -9.46
C VAL A 82 -11.96 4.77 -8.65
N LEU A 83 -11.63 4.45 -7.39
CA LEU A 83 -10.76 5.31 -6.59
C LEU A 83 -9.34 5.42 -7.15
N GLN A 84 -8.78 4.34 -7.68
CA GLN A 84 -7.45 4.36 -8.32
C GLN A 84 -7.47 5.18 -9.62
N ASP A 85 -8.49 4.98 -10.45
CA ASP A 85 -8.65 5.72 -11.71
C ASP A 85 -8.82 7.23 -11.40
N ALA A 86 -9.71 7.56 -10.46
CA ALA A 86 -9.92 8.94 -10.04
C ALA A 86 -8.66 9.57 -9.43
N ALA A 87 -7.90 8.84 -8.61
CA ALA A 87 -6.65 9.34 -8.05
C ALA A 87 -5.61 9.60 -9.15
N SER A 88 -5.51 8.71 -10.13
CA SER A 88 -4.58 8.84 -11.25
C SER A 88 -4.94 9.98 -12.20
N GLU A 89 -6.24 10.24 -12.42
CA GLU A 89 -6.73 11.38 -13.20
C GLU A 89 -6.56 12.71 -12.48
N SER A 90 -6.67 12.71 -11.14
CA SER A 90 -6.59 13.94 -10.33
C SER A 90 -5.20 14.59 -10.33
N SER A 91 -4.12 13.82 -10.55
CA SER A 91 -2.77 14.35 -10.53
C SER A 91 -1.84 13.60 -11.48
N PRO A 92 -1.25 14.27 -12.49
CA PRO A 92 -0.26 13.65 -13.36
C PRO A 92 1.00 13.21 -12.59
N TYR A 93 1.28 13.85 -11.45
CA TYR A 93 2.38 13.44 -10.57
C TYR A 93 2.15 12.06 -9.95
N LEU A 94 0.91 11.70 -9.60
CA LEU A 94 0.58 10.37 -9.09
C LEU A 94 0.69 9.28 -10.16
N LYS A 95 0.57 9.67 -11.43
CA LYS A 95 0.75 8.79 -12.59
C LYS A 95 2.21 8.55 -12.95
N SER A 96 3.08 9.54 -12.69
CA SER A 96 4.51 9.48 -13.00
C SER A 96 5.39 9.15 -11.79
N ALA A 97 4.81 9.03 -10.60
CA ALA A 97 5.56 8.68 -9.39
C ALA A 97 6.04 7.22 -9.49
N GLU A 98 7.32 6.98 -9.19
CA GLU A 98 7.87 5.62 -9.10
C GLU A 98 7.21 4.80 -8.00
N VAL A 99 6.79 5.46 -6.92
CA VAL A 99 6.05 4.85 -5.81
C VAL A 99 4.55 5.09 -5.99
N PRO A 100 3.70 4.03 -5.96
CA PRO A 100 2.26 4.15 -6.15
C PRO A 100 1.56 4.65 -4.87
N TRP A 101 1.82 5.91 -4.48
CA TRP A 101 1.30 6.52 -3.25
C TRP A 101 -0.22 6.49 -3.15
N HIS A 102 -0.92 6.63 -4.28
CA HIS A 102 -2.38 6.54 -4.32
C HIS A 102 -2.86 5.14 -3.91
N SER A 103 -2.26 4.08 -4.45
CA SER A 103 -2.58 2.70 -4.09
C SER A 103 -2.26 2.39 -2.62
N ILE A 104 -1.13 2.91 -2.10
CA ILE A 104 -0.79 2.80 -0.67
C ILE A 104 -1.86 3.47 0.19
N GLY A 105 -2.29 4.69 -0.16
CA GLY A 105 -3.34 5.40 0.56
C GLY A 105 -4.68 4.64 0.59
N ILE A 106 -5.08 4.09 -0.56
CA ILE A 106 -6.30 3.28 -0.69
C ILE A 106 -6.17 1.99 0.15
N ALA A 107 -5.01 1.31 0.10
CA ALA A 107 -4.75 0.12 0.91
C ALA A 107 -4.88 0.42 2.41
N VAL A 108 -4.25 1.50 2.88
CA VAL A 108 -4.29 1.91 4.30
C VAL A 108 -5.73 2.24 4.72
N PHE A 109 -6.47 2.98 3.90
CA PHE A 109 -7.87 3.29 4.18
C PHE A 109 -8.72 2.02 4.38
N PHE A 110 -8.67 1.07 3.44
CA PHE A 110 -9.46 -0.15 3.55
C PHE A 110 -8.95 -1.10 4.64
N ALA A 111 -7.64 -1.11 4.93
CA ALA A 111 -7.10 -1.85 6.07
C ALA A 111 -7.65 -1.31 7.40
N LEU A 112 -7.71 0.02 7.58
CA LEU A 112 -8.31 0.63 8.77
C LEU A 112 -9.80 0.35 8.88
N VAL A 113 -10.54 0.45 7.76
CA VAL A 113 -11.96 0.07 7.70
C VAL A 113 -12.15 -1.40 8.09
N LYS A 114 -11.27 -2.30 7.63
CA LYS A 114 -11.31 -3.73 7.97
C LYS A 114 -11.01 -3.99 9.45
N LEU A 115 -10.05 -3.27 10.05
CA LEU A 115 -9.69 -3.42 11.46
C LEU A 115 -10.83 -3.11 12.43
N ALA A 116 -11.73 -2.20 12.07
CA ALA A 116 -12.94 -1.93 12.83
C ALA A 116 -14.02 -3.04 12.70
N GLY A 117 -13.75 -4.08 11.90
CA GLY A 117 -14.59 -5.26 11.63
C GLY A 117 -15.40 -5.79 12.82
N PRO A 118 -14.76 -6.11 13.96
CA PRO A 118 -15.43 -6.65 15.13
C PRO A 118 -16.44 -5.70 15.76
N TYR A 119 -16.27 -4.39 15.61
CA TYR A 119 -17.12 -3.37 16.23
C TYR A 119 -18.32 -2.98 15.36
N TYR A 120 -18.38 -3.45 14.12
CA TYR A 120 -19.52 -3.15 13.26
C TYR A 120 -20.81 -3.82 13.74
N PRO A 121 -21.96 -3.14 13.58
CA PRO A 121 -23.26 -3.73 13.83
C PRO A 121 -23.52 -4.90 12.89
N TYR A 122 -24.52 -5.72 13.21
CA TYR A 122 -24.78 -7.03 12.58
C TYR A 122 -24.55 -7.11 11.06
N TRP A 123 -25.26 -6.28 10.28
CA TRP A 123 -25.09 -6.26 8.81
C TRP A 123 -23.76 -5.65 8.37
N GLY A 124 -23.25 -4.66 9.11
CA GLY A 124 -21.94 -4.08 8.87
C GLY A 124 -20.83 -5.12 8.99
N ARG A 125 -20.92 -6.05 9.94
CA ARG A 125 -19.96 -7.15 10.11
C ARG A 125 -19.97 -8.15 8.95
N VAL A 126 -21.07 -8.26 8.21
CA VAL A 126 -21.17 -9.10 7.00
C VAL A 126 -20.67 -8.36 5.77
N PHE A 127 -21.08 -7.11 5.56
CA PHE A 127 -20.76 -6.40 4.31
C PHE A 127 -19.40 -5.70 4.33
N ILE A 128 -19.09 -4.94 5.37
CA ILE A 128 -17.95 -4.02 5.39
C ILE A 128 -16.60 -4.76 5.26
N PRO A 129 -16.35 -5.86 6.00
CA PRO A 129 -15.09 -6.59 5.85
C PRO A 129 -14.91 -7.18 4.46
N HIS A 130 -15.99 -7.63 3.81
CA HIS A 130 -15.92 -8.18 2.46
C HIS A 130 -15.76 -7.11 1.37
N ILE A 131 -16.33 -5.91 1.56
CA ILE A 131 -16.00 -4.73 0.73
C ILE A 131 -14.51 -4.40 0.86
N ALA A 132 -14.01 -4.33 2.09
CA ALA A 132 -12.59 -4.08 2.32
C ALA A 132 -11.70 -5.19 1.71
N ASN A 133 -12.15 -6.45 1.74
CA ASN A 133 -11.41 -7.55 1.11
C ASN A 133 -11.33 -7.40 -0.40
N GLY A 134 -12.44 -7.08 -1.05
CA GLY A 134 -12.45 -6.83 -2.49
C GLY A 134 -11.56 -5.65 -2.88
N ALA A 135 -11.64 -4.57 -2.12
CA ALA A 135 -10.83 -3.39 -2.34
C ALA A 135 -9.32 -3.66 -2.18
N LEU A 136 -8.93 -4.35 -1.10
CA LEU A 136 -7.54 -4.74 -0.86
C LEU A 136 -7.04 -5.72 -1.93
N TRP A 137 -7.86 -6.69 -2.34
CA TRP A 137 -7.53 -7.61 -3.43
C TRP A 137 -7.21 -6.84 -4.72
N ARG A 138 -8.07 -5.89 -5.10
CA ARG A 138 -7.83 -5.02 -6.26
C ARG A 138 -6.49 -4.31 -6.11
N VAL A 139 -6.24 -3.62 -5.01
CA VAL A 139 -5.02 -2.83 -4.80
C VAL A 139 -3.74 -3.68 -4.83
N VAL A 140 -3.76 -4.89 -4.28
CA VAL A 140 -2.56 -5.76 -4.28
C VAL A 140 -2.24 -6.28 -5.71
N TRP A 141 -3.26 -6.41 -6.57
CA TRP A 141 -3.16 -6.88 -7.96
C TRP A 141 -3.24 -5.76 -9.02
N SER A 142 -3.23 -4.50 -8.60
CA SER A 142 -3.11 -3.33 -9.47
C SER A 142 -1.64 -3.02 -9.74
#